data_AF-F8JBN9-F1
#
_entry.id   AF-F8JBN9-F1
#
_cell.length_a   1.000
_cell.length_b   1.000
_cell.length_c   1.000
_cell.angle_alpha   90.00
_cell.angle_beta   90.00
_cell.angle_gamma   90.00
#
_symmetry.space_group_name_H-M   'P 1'
#
loop_
_entity.id
_entity.type
_entity.pdbx_description
1 polymer ?
#
loop_
_entity_poly.entity_id
_entity_poly.type
_entity_poly.pdbx_seq_one_letter_code
_entity_poly.pdbx_strand_id
1 'polypeptide(L)'
;MKSRLVNVGVSGFLAIAAILVPGFTTHLWAQELPANDYPTVARADYVYACMAVNGQTRPMLEKCSCSIDEIANILPYAQYEEAETLISVGLKGGENVAWTHAPEFQEKVKNLRRAQVEGELRCF
;
A
#
# COMPACT_ATOMS: atom_id res chain seq x y z
N MET A 1 -54.83 10.46 -27.00
CA MET A 1 -54.24 11.54 -26.19
C MET A 1 -52.82 11.79 -26.70
N LYS A 2 -52.66 12.68 -27.67
CA LYS A 2 -52.24 14.09 -27.49
C LYS A 2 -50.76 14.15 -27.06
N SER A 3 -49.82 13.91 -27.98
CA SER A 3 -49.21 14.92 -28.88
C SER A 3 -48.51 16.04 -28.13
N ARG A 4 -47.17 16.03 -28.10
CA ARG A 4 -46.29 17.22 -28.10
C ARG A 4 -44.93 16.84 -28.69
N LEU A 5 -44.93 16.65 -30.01
CA LEU A 5 -43.79 16.96 -30.86
C LEU A 5 -43.58 18.48 -30.76
N VAL A 6 -42.49 18.92 -30.14
CA VAL A 6 -42.08 20.33 -30.26
C VAL A 6 -41.13 20.42 -31.45
N ASN A 7 -41.69 20.90 -32.55
CA ASN A 7 -40.97 21.48 -33.68
C ASN A 7 -40.13 22.66 -33.15
N VAL A 8 -38.81 22.51 -33.14
CA VAL A 8 -37.90 23.67 -33.14
C VAL A 8 -37.49 23.89 -34.58
N GLY A 9 -38.00 24.98 -35.15
CA GLY A 9 -37.85 25.34 -36.55
C GLY A 9 -36.40 25.52 -36.95
N VAL A 10 -36.00 24.79 -37.98
CA VAL A 10 -34.84 25.09 -38.81
C VAL A 10 -35.24 26.25 -39.71
N SER A 11 -34.97 27.48 -39.28
CA SER A 11 -35.02 28.66 -40.14
C SER A 11 -33.70 29.41 -39.97
N GLY A 12 -33.08 29.68 -41.12
CA GLY A 12 -31.67 30.00 -41.26
C GLY A 12 -31.16 31.12 -40.36
N PHE A 13 -29.92 30.96 -39.90
CA PHE A 13 -28.82 31.86 -40.20
C PHE A 13 -27.53 31.09 -39.86
N LEU A 14 -26.65 30.94 -40.85
CA LEU A 14 -25.26 30.51 -40.65
C LEU A 14 -24.56 31.58 -39.79
N ALA A 15 -24.59 31.42 -38.47
CA ALA A 15 -23.67 32.08 -37.58
C ALA A 15 -22.70 31.01 -37.09
N ILE A 16 -21.53 30.94 -37.74
CA ILE A 16 -20.38 30.20 -37.24
C ILE A 16 -19.95 30.92 -35.97
N ALA A 17 -20.51 30.53 -34.83
CA ALA A 17 -19.95 30.86 -33.54
C ALA A 17 -18.71 30.00 -33.37
N ALA A 18 -17.54 30.60 -33.57
CA ALA A 18 -16.26 30.01 -33.19
C ALA A 18 -16.29 29.82 -31.66
N ILE A 19 -16.70 28.63 -31.23
CA ILE A 19 -16.52 28.19 -29.86
C ILE A 19 -15.01 27.96 -29.71
N LEU A 20 -14.31 28.99 -29.24
CA LEU A 20 -12.99 28.84 -28.67
C LEU A 20 -13.15 27.95 -27.43
N VAL A 21 -13.05 26.63 -27.62
CA VAL A 21 -12.83 25.69 -26.52
C VAL A 21 -11.39 25.94 -26.10
N PRO A 22 -11.10 26.63 -24.98
CA PRO A 22 -9.74 26.62 -24.45
C PRO A 22 -9.40 25.16 -24.24
N GLY A 23 -8.30 24.71 -24.86
CA GLY A 23 -7.90 23.32 -24.89
C GLY A 23 -8.02 22.71 -23.50
N PHE A 24 -8.72 21.58 -23.41
CA PHE A 24 -8.63 20.70 -22.27
C PHE A 24 -7.16 20.29 -22.13
N THR A 25 -6.39 21.05 -21.34
CA THR A 25 -5.12 20.57 -20.83
C THR A 25 -5.47 19.46 -19.85
N THR A 26 -5.45 18.22 -20.34
CA THR A 26 -5.48 17.05 -19.48
C THR A 26 -4.22 17.12 -18.62
N HIS A 27 -4.33 17.67 -17.42
CA HIS A 27 -3.28 17.57 -16.42
C HIS A 27 -3.15 16.08 -16.06
N LEU A 28 -2.15 15.40 -16.63
CA LEU A 28 -1.68 14.14 -16.08
C LEU A 28 -1.01 14.47 -14.75
N TRP A 29 -1.76 14.35 -13.66
CA TRP A 29 -1.17 14.27 -12.34
C TRP A 29 -0.51 12.89 -12.24
N ALA A 30 0.82 12.87 -12.33
CA ALA A 30 1.58 11.73 -11.85
C ALA A 30 1.36 11.68 -10.34
N GLN A 31 0.63 10.67 -9.85
CA GLN A 31 0.69 10.33 -8.44
C GLN A 31 2.09 9.78 -8.19
N GLU A 32 2.94 10.58 -7.55
CA GLU A 32 4.13 10.05 -6.90
C GLU A 32 3.62 9.03 -5.87
N LEU A 33 3.96 7.76 -6.08
CA LEU A 33 3.71 6.76 -5.04
C LEU A 33 4.51 7.19 -3.81
N PRO A 34 3.97 7.00 -2.59
CA PRO A 34 4.77 7.20 -1.39
C PRO A 34 6.09 6.46 -1.56
N ALA A 35 7.20 7.11 -1.21
CA ALA A 35 8.50 6.47 -1.25
C ALA A 35 8.42 5.21 -0.37
N ASN A 36 8.46 4.03 -0.99
CA ASN A 36 8.47 2.75 -0.31
C ASN A 36 9.79 2.07 -0.67
N ASP A 37 10.66 1.96 0.32
CA ASP A 37 11.99 1.38 0.19
C ASP A 37 12.00 -0.16 0.26
N TYR A 38 10.84 -0.79 0.49
CA TYR A 38 10.73 -2.24 0.51
C TYR A 38 10.69 -2.80 -0.92
N PRO A 39 11.60 -3.72 -1.27
CA PRO A 39 11.56 -4.43 -2.54
C PRO A 39 10.22 -5.14 -2.73
N THR A 40 9.72 -5.17 -3.97
CA THR A 40 8.44 -5.83 -4.29
C THR A 40 8.40 -7.29 -3.85
N VAL A 41 9.53 -8.00 -3.95
CA VAL A 41 9.64 -9.38 -3.48
C VAL A 41 9.41 -9.50 -1.96
N ALA A 42 10.01 -8.61 -1.17
CA ALA A 42 9.84 -8.62 0.30
C ALA A 42 8.38 -8.35 0.71
N ARG A 43 7.73 -7.40 0.02
CA ARG A 43 6.29 -7.11 0.25
C ARG A 43 5.42 -8.31 -0.12
N ALA A 44 5.69 -8.94 -1.26
CA ALA A 44 4.95 -10.11 -1.72
C ALA A 44 5.12 -11.30 -0.78
N ASP A 45 6.34 -11.55 -0.30
CA ASP A 45 6.65 -12.63 0.64
C ASP A 45 5.95 -12.41 1.98
N TYR A 46 5.96 -11.18 2.51
CA TYR A 46 5.22 -10.83 3.72
C TYR A 46 3.72 -11.10 3.54
N VAL A 47 3.12 -10.62 2.45
CA VAL A 47 1.69 -10.79 2.18
C VAL A 47 1.33 -12.27 2.06
N TYR A 48 2.17 -13.06 1.39
CA TYR A 48 2.00 -14.51 1.28
C TYR A 48 2.01 -15.20 2.65
N ALA A 49 2.99 -14.87 3.50
CA ALA A 49 3.08 -15.41 4.85
C ALA A 49 1.90 -14.98 5.74
N CYS A 50 1.49 -13.70 5.67
CA CYS A 50 0.35 -13.17 6.40
C CYS A 50 -0.97 -13.88 6.03
N MET A 51 -1.20 -14.09 4.74
CA MET A 51 -2.39 -14.82 4.26
C MET A 51 -2.38 -16.29 4.68
N ALA A 52 -1.21 -16.91 4.82
CA ALA A 52 -1.10 -18.31 5.24
C ALA A 52 -1.62 -18.54 6.67
N VAL A 53 -1.54 -17.52 7.55
CA VAL A 53 -2.01 -17.63 8.94
C VAL A 53 -3.36 -16.96 9.21
N ASN A 54 -3.78 -16.00 8.38
CA ASN A 54 -5.05 -15.27 8.56
C ASN A 54 -6.16 -15.68 7.56
N GLY A 55 -5.82 -16.40 6.49
CA GLY A 55 -6.75 -16.91 5.49
C GLY A 55 -6.42 -16.44 4.06
N GLN A 56 -6.54 -17.34 3.10
CA GLN A 56 -6.18 -17.11 1.70
C GLN A 56 -7.34 -16.57 0.86
N THR A 57 -7.91 -15.43 1.28
CA THR A 57 -9.04 -14.79 0.61
C THR A 57 -8.69 -13.40 0.08
N ARG A 58 -9.47 -12.89 -0.87
CA ARG A 58 -9.28 -11.53 -1.40
C ARG A 58 -9.40 -10.43 -0.33
N PRO A 59 -10.36 -10.46 0.61
CA PRO A 59 -10.38 -9.49 1.71
C PRO A 59 -9.11 -9.56 2.59
N MET A 60 -8.57 -10.76 2.80
CA MET A 60 -7.35 -10.90 3.61
C MET A 60 -6.09 -10.43 2.86
N LEU A 61 -6.05 -10.60 1.54
CA LEU A 61 -5.01 -9.99 0.70
C LEU A 61 -4.98 -8.46 0.90
N GLU A 62 -6.13 -7.81 0.95
CA GLU A 62 -6.24 -6.35 1.18
C GLU A 62 -5.71 -5.95 2.55
N LYS A 63 -6.11 -6.67 3.62
CA LYS A 63 -5.61 -6.43 4.99
C LYS A 63 -4.11 -6.67 5.14
N CYS A 64 -3.61 -7.81 4.63
CA CYS A 64 -2.19 -8.14 4.66
C CYS A 64 -1.34 -7.14 3.86
N SER A 65 -1.86 -6.64 2.73
CA SER A 65 -1.18 -5.59 1.95
C SER A 65 -1.13 -4.26 2.70
N CYS A 66 -2.24 -3.87 3.35
CA CYS A 66 -2.27 -2.69 4.22
C CYS A 66 -1.24 -2.81 5.35
N SER A 67 -1.14 -3.98 5.99
CA SER A 67 -0.23 -4.19 7.12
C SER A 67 1.25 -3.98 6.77
N ILE A 68 1.72 -4.49 5.62
CA ILE A 68 3.11 -4.27 5.20
C ILE A 68 3.38 -2.81 4.80
N ASP A 69 2.39 -2.13 4.23
CA ASP A 69 2.51 -0.72 3.88
C ASP A 69 2.57 0.16 5.13
N GLU A 70 1.82 -0.15 6.20
CA GLU A 70 1.94 0.52 7.49
C GLU A 70 3.28 0.23 8.20
N ILE A 71 3.79 -1.00 8.08
CA ILE A 71 5.14 -1.32 8.59
C ILE A 71 6.19 -0.47 7.87
N ALA A 72 6.12 -0.36 6.54
CA ALA A 72 7.06 0.42 5.73
C ALA A 72 7.00 1.92 6.04
N ASN A 73 5.84 2.44 6.46
CA ASN A 73 5.71 3.84 6.90
C ASN A 73 6.44 4.14 8.22
N ILE A 74 6.72 3.12 9.04
CA ILE A 74 7.25 3.28 10.41
C ILE A 74 8.72 2.83 10.48
N LEU A 75 9.09 1.81 9.72
CA LEU A 75 10.38 1.14 9.81
C LEU A 75 11.02 1.06 8.42
N PRO A 76 12.22 1.64 8.22
CA PRO A 76 12.96 1.49 6.97
C PRO A 76 13.33 0.03 6.70
N TYR A 77 13.40 -0.37 5.42
CA TYR A 77 13.61 -1.75 5.00
C TYR A 77 14.89 -2.37 5.58
N ALA A 78 15.98 -1.60 5.66
CA ALA A 78 17.25 -2.06 6.25
C ALA A 78 17.09 -2.50 7.71
N GLN A 79 16.28 -1.80 8.51
CA GLN A 79 16.04 -2.15 9.91
C GLN A 79 15.07 -3.33 10.04
N TYR A 80 14.13 -3.45 9.11
CA TYR A 80 13.25 -4.61 9.00
C TYR A 80 14.04 -5.90 8.73
N GLU A 81 14.93 -5.88 7.72
CA GLU A 81 15.75 -7.03 7.35
C GLU A 81 16.66 -7.48 8.50
N GLU A 82 17.29 -6.53 9.20
CA GLU A 82 18.09 -6.81 10.39
C GLU A 82 17.26 -7.48 11.49
N ALA A 83 16.08 -6.94 11.80
CA ALA A 83 15.20 -7.48 12.84
C ALA A 83 14.65 -8.86 12.49
N GLU A 84 14.25 -9.10 11.24
CA GLU A 84 13.83 -10.43 10.77
C GLU A 84 14.97 -11.44 10.85
N THR A 85 16.18 -11.03 10.48
CA THR A 85 17.37 -11.88 10.58
C THR A 85 17.62 -12.28 12.03
N LEU A 86 17.54 -11.34 12.97
CA LEU A 86 17.70 -11.63 14.40
C LEU A 86 16.65 -12.61 14.91
N ILE A 87 15.39 -12.47 14.49
CA ILE A 87 14.33 -13.42 14.83
C ILE A 87 14.65 -14.80 14.25
N SER A 88 14.97 -14.88 12.95
CA SER A 88 15.28 -16.13 12.25
C SER A 88 16.48 -16.88 12.85
N VAL A 89 17.56 -16.16 13.17
CA VAL A 89 18.72 -16.73 13.84
C VAL A 89 18.37 -17.20 15.26
N GLY A 90 17.63 -16.39 16.02
CA GLY A 90 17.20 -16.74 17.37
C GLY A 90 16.35 -18.01 17.43
N LEU A 91 15.53 -18.29 16.40
CA LEU A 91 14.73 -19.52 16.32
C LEU A 91 15.56 -20.81 16.28
N LYS A 92 16.87 -20.76 15.93
CA LYS A 92 17.75 -21.94 15.96
C LYS A 92 17.98 -22.45 17.39
N GLY A 93 17.87 -21.59 18.40
CA GLY A 93 18.04 -21.94 19.81
C GLY A 93 19.46 -22.36 20.20
N GLY A 94 19.65 -22.65 21.49
CA GLY A 94 20.93 -23.04 22.09
C GLY A 94 21.83 -21.86 22.49
N GLU A 95 22.97 -22.16 23.11
CA GLU A 95 23.89 -21.14 23.64
C GLU A 95 24.53 -20.28 22.53
N ASN A 96 24.70 -20.84 21.33
CA ASN A 96 25.30 -20.14 20.18
C ASN A 96 24.48 -18.97 19.64
N VAL A 97 23.22 -18.82 20.06
CA VAL A 97 22.36 -17.68 19.70
C VAL A 97 22.07 -16.78 20.89
N ALA A 98 22.65 -17.03 22.08
CA ALA A 98 22.41 -16.21 23.27
C ALA A 98 22.73 -14.72 23.05
N TRP A 99 23.68 -14.43 22.16
CA TRP A 99 24.04 -13.07 21.76
C TRP A 99 22.88 -12.29 21.11
N THR A 100 21.91 -12.95 20.46
CA THR A 100 20.74 -12.26 19.88
C THR A 100 19.85 -11.59 20.94
N HIS A 101 20.02 -11.96 22.21
CA HIS A 101 19.32 -11.38 23.35
C HIS A 101 20.03 -10.14 23.95
N ALA A 102 21.17 -9.72 23.39
CA ALA A 102 21.81 -8.47 23.83
C ALA A 102 20.85 -7.28 23.62
N PRO A 103 20.89 -6.25 24.51
CA PRO A 103 19.93 -5.14 24.50
C PRO A 103 19.82 -4.42 23.14
N GLU A 104 20.95 -4.23 22.46
CA GLU A 104 21.03 -3.59 21.13
C GLU A 104 20.23 -4.33 20.04
N PHE A 105 20.25 -5.66 20.04
CA PHE A 105 19.50 -6.48 19.09
C PHE A 105 18.02 -6.57 19.47
N GLN A 106 17.73 -6.64 20.77
CA GLN A 106 16.36 -6.63 21.27
C GLN A 106 15.64 -5.31 20.95
N GLU A 107 16.35 -4.18 20.91
CA GLU A 107 15.78 -2.91 20.48
C GLU A 107 15.31 -2.96 19.02
N LYS A 108 16.10 -3.54 18.12
CA LYS A 108 15.73 -3.72 16.70
C LYS A 108 14.49 -4.60 16.56
N VAL A 109 14.45 -5.74 17.25
CA VAL A 109 13.28 -6.62 17.27
C VAL A 109 12.05 -5.90 17.84
N LYS A 110 12.21 -5.13 18.93
CA LYS A 110 11.13 -4.35 19.53
C LYS A 110 10.58 -3.30 18.56
N ASN A 111 11.44 -2.62 17.80
CA ASN A 111 11.01 -1.65 16.80
C ASN A 111 10.16 -2.30 15.70
N LEU A 112 10.57 -3.48 15.22
CA LEU A 112 9.75 -4.27 14.27
C LEU A 112 8.42 -4.70 14.89
N ARG A 113 8.41 -5.22 16.12
CA ARG A 113 7.17 -5.63 16.81
C ARG A 113 6.21 -4.45 17.01
N ARG A 114 6.72 -3.26 17.32
CA ARG A 114 5.90 -2.04 17.40
C ARG A 114 5.27 -1.70 16.05
N ALA A 115 6.03 -1.74 14.96
CA ALA A 115 5.50 -1.50 13.62
C ALA A 115 4.42 -2.53 13.23
N GLN A 116 4.63 -3.81 13.57
CA GLN A 116 3.65 -4.87 13.36
C GLN A 116 2.35 -4.65 14.15
N VAL A 117 2.45 -4.20 15.41
CA VAL A 117 1.26 -3.85 16.21
C VAL A 117 0.49 -2.69 15.59
N GLU A 118 1.17 -1.66 15.09
CA GLU A 118 0.49 -0.56 14.39
C GLU A 118 -0.22 -1.05 13.12
N GLY A 119 0.42 -1.94 12.35
CA GLY A 119 -0.18 -2.59 11.19
C GLY A 119 -1.42 -3.42 11.56
N GLU A 120 -1.38 -4.15 12.67
CA GLU A 120 -2.55 -4.88 13.19
C GLU A 120 -3.69 -3.91 13.54
N LEU A 121 -3.41 -2.88 14.35
CA LEU A 121 -4.43 -1.94 14.81
C LEU A 121 -5.09 -1.14 13.69
N ARG A 122 -4.36 -0.85 12.60
CA ARG A 122 -4.88 -0.08 11.46
C ARG A 122 -5.60 -0.91 10.42
N CYS A 123 -5.12 -2.13 10.18
CA CYS A 123 -5.50 -2.90 9.00
C CYS A 123 -6.38 -4.12 9.28
N PHE A 124 -6.42 -4.62 10.52
CA PHE A 124 -7.16 -5.83 10.89
C PHE A 124 -8.43 -5.54 11.68
#